data_AF-A0A436QKP1-F1
#
_entry.id   AF-A0A436QKP1-F1
#
_cell.length_a   1.000
_cell.length_b   1.000
_cell.length_c   1.000
_cell.angle_alpha   90.00
_cell.angle_beta   90.00
_cell.angle_gamma   90.00
#
_symmetry.space_group_name_H-M   'P 1'
#
loop_
_entity.id
_entity.type
_entity.pdbx_description
1 polymer ?
#
loop_
_entity_poly.entity_id
_entity_poly.type
_entity_poly.pdbx_seq_one_letter_code
_entity_poly.pdbx_strand_id
1 'polypeptide(L)'
;VIGDLVPPRERARYSAWISGTWAVASVAGPLLGGVFAEHLHWSLIFWINLPIGFLAMALINNPLKKLPIAAKNHRIDGLGAALLVVATSLLLLALNWGGSAYPWLSGEILGLVACSAVFWAFFALR
;
A
#
# COMPACT_ATOMS: atom_id res chain seq x y z
N VAL A 1 -3.94 -11.76 6.69
CA VAL A 1 -3.47 -12.67 5.63
C VAL A 1 -2.31 -13.57 6.09
N ILE A 2 -1.04 -13.11 6.19
CA ILE A 2 0.07 -14.00 6.64
C ILE A 2 -0.17 -14.52 8.07
N GLY A 3 -0.75 -13.69 8.94
CA GLY A 3 -1.06 -14.06 10.32
C GLY A 3 -2.16 -15.11 10.48
N ASP A 4 -3.05 -15.24 9.50
CA ASP A 4 -4.20 -16.17 9.55
C ASP A 4 -3.83 -17.57 9.05
N LEU A 5 -2.74 -17.67 8.28
CA LEU A 5 -2.27 -18.90 7.62
C LEU A 5 -1.04 -19.51 8.28
N VAL A 6 -0.27 -18.72 9.04
CA VAL A 6 1.06 -19.11 9.53
C VAL A 6 1.14 -19.02 11.06
N PRO A 7 1.62 -20.08 11.74
CA PRO A 7 1.86 -20.09 13.18
C PRO A 7 2.73 -18.91 13.63
N PRO A 8 2.52 -18.31 14.82
CA PRO A 8 3.22 -17.10 15.28
C PRO A 8 4.75 -17.15 15.14
N ARG A 9 5.36 -18.33 15.36
CA ARG A 9 6.80 -18.55 15.28
C ARG A 9 7.36 -18.50 13.85
N GLU A 10 6.54 -18.77 12.84
CA GLU A 10 6.97 -18.80 11.44
C GLU A 10 6.66 -17.48 10.71
N ARG A 11 5.77 -16.63 11.26
CA ARG A 11 5.38 -15.34 10.65
C ARG A 11 6.57 -14.46 10.31
N ALA A 12 7.57 -14.40 11.18
CA ALA A 12 8.80 -13.64 10.93
C ALA A 12 9.57 -14.17 9.71
N ARG A 13 9.65 -15.50 9.54
CA ARG A 13 10.31 -16.15 8.40
C ARG A 13 9.56 -15.89 7.10
N TYR A 14 8.23 -16.01 7.10
CA TYR A 14 7.43 -15.72 5.90
C TYR A 14 7.46 -14.22 5.55
N SER A 15 7.41 -13.34 6.54
CA SER A 15 7.59 -11.90 6.31
C SER A 15 8.98 -11.60 5.74
N ALA A 16 10.04 -12.29 6.20
CA ALA A 16 11.38 -12.16 5.64
C ALA A 16 11.46 -12.63 4.19
N TRP A 17 10.81 -13.74 3.83
CA TRP A 17 10.72 -14.18 2.43
C TRP A 17 10.03 -13.15 1.54
N ILE A 18 8.90 -12.60 1.99
CA ILE A 18 8.14 -11.58 1.24
C ILE A 18 8.95 -10.29 1.08
N SER A 19 9.54 -9.78 2.16
CA SER A 19 10.40 -8.61 2.11
C SER A 19 11.66 -8.86 1.26
N GLY A 20 12.20 -10.07 1.28
CA GLY A 20 13.31 -10.49 0.43
C GLY A 20 12.95 -10.48 -1.06
N THR A 21 11.79 -11.05 -1.43
CA THR A 21 11.29 -10.98 -2.81
C THR A 21 11.09 -9.53 -3.25
N TRP A 22 10.55 -8.68 -2.37
CA TRP A 22 10.39 -7.25 -2.65
C TRP A 22 11.72 -6.54 -2.88
N ALA A 23 12.73 -6.79 -2.05
CA ALA A 23 14.06 -6.21 -2.21
C ALA A 23 14.75 -6.68 -3.50
N VAL A 24 14.60 -7.95 -3.88
CA VAL A 24 15.14 -8.45 -5.15
C VAL A 24 14.42 -7.81 -6.33
N ALA A 25 13.09 -7.70 -6.27
CA ALA A 25 12.29 -7.08 -7.32
C ALA A 25 12.59 -5.59 -7.49
N SER A 26 12.82 -4.85 -6.40
CA SER A 26 13.10 -3.41 -6.44
C SER A 26 14.44 -3.09 -7.09
N VAL A 27 15.42 -4.00 -7.01
CA VAL A 27 16.71 -3.89 -7.70
C VAL A 27 16.61 -4.41 -9.14
N ALA A 28 15.95 -5.55 -9.35
CA ALA A 28 15.82 -6.18 -10.66
C ALA A 28 14.98 -5.34 -11.64
N GLY A 29 13.94 -4.65 -11.16
CA GLY A 29 13.04 -3.83 -11.98
C GLY A 29 13.76 -2.70 -12.74
N PRO A 30 14.46 -1.78 -12.05
CA PRO A 30 15.24 -0.72 -12.69
C PRO A 30 16.36 -1.24 -13.60
N LEU A 31 17.04 -2.32 -13.21
CA LEU A 31 18.08 -2.94 -14.04
C LEU A 31 17.51 -3.45 -15.36
N LEU A 32 16.44 -4.23 -15.32
CA LEU A 32 15.76 -4.73 -16.53
C LEU A 32 15.16 -3.59 -17.35
N GLY A 33 14.54 -2.60 -16.69
CA GLY A 33 13.99 -1.42 -17.34
C GLY A 33 15.04 -0.57 -18.07
N GLY A 34 16.22 -0.40 -17.46
CA GLY A 34 17.35 0.30 -18.06
C GLY A 34 17.87 -0.44 -19.31
N VAL A 35 18.07 -1.75 -19.21
CA VAL A 35 18.48 -2.58 -20.36
C VAL A 35 17.43 -2.52 -21.49
N PHE A 36 16.13 -2.53 -21.15
CA PHE A 36 15.07 -2.41 -22.16
C PHE A 36 15.03 -1.03 -22.82
N ALA A 37 15.38 0.04 -22.10
CA ALA A 37 15.43 1.39 -22.66
C ALA A 37 16.68 1.62 -23.54
N GLU A 38 17.81 1.01 -23.18
CA GLU A 38 19.09 1.20 -23.88
C GLU A 38 19.25 0.30 -25.11
N HIS A 39 18.81 -0.96 -25.04
CA HIS A 39 19.07 -1.96 -26.08
C HIS A 39 17.83 -2.40 -26.86
N LEU A 40 16.63 -2.06 -26.38
CA LEU A 40 15.35 -2.54 -26.92
C LEU A 40 14.35 -1.39 -27.05
N HIS A 41 13.14 -1.68 -27.56
CA HIS A 41 12.08 -0.68 -27.65
C HIS A 41 11.48 -0.42 -26.26
N TRP A 42 11.44 0.84 -25.83
CA TRP A 42 10.99 1.26 -24.49
C TRP A 42 9.64 0.65 -24.05
N SER A 43 8.71 0.37 -24.97
CA SER A 43 7.40 -0.22 -24.64
C SER A 43 7.49 -1.62 -24.02
N LEU A 44 8.61 -2.32 -24.18
CA LEU A 44 8.82 -3.65 -23.61
C LEU A 44 8.75 -3.65 -22.07
N ILE A 45 8.98 -2.52 -21.42
CA ILE A 45 8.78 -2.35 -19.97
C ILE A 45 7.34 -2.65 -19.55
N PHE A 46 6.35 -2.46 -20.42
CA PHE A 46 4.95 -2.80 -20.15
C PHE A 46 4.65 -4.25 -20.54
N TRP A 47 5.12 -4.66 -21.72
CA TRP A 47 4.82 -5.98 -22.26
C TRP A 47 5.39 -7.12 -21.44
N ILE A 48 6.51 -6.93 -20.73
CA ILE A 48 7.07 -7.97 -19.86
C ILE A 48 6.19 -8.28 -18.64
N ASN A 49 5.38 -7.32 -18.18
CA ASN A 49 4.50 -7.53 -17.02
C ASN A 49 3.34 -8.48 -17.33
N LEU A 50 2.84 -8.51 -18.57
CA LEU A 50 1.76 -9.41 -19.00
C LEU A 50 2.08 -10.91 -18.83
N PRO A 51 3.18 -11.46 -19.40
CA PRO A 51 3.51 -12.87 -19.24
C PRO A 51 3.91 -13.20 -17.79
N ILE A 52 4.59 -12.30 -17.09
CA ILE A 52 4.92 -12.48 -15.67
C ILE A 52 3.64 -12.56 -14.83
N GLY A 53 2.69 -11.65 -15.06
CA GLY A 53 1.39 -11.65 -14.40
C GLY A 53 0.59 -12.91 -14.68
N PHE A 54 0.56 -13.37 -15.92
CA PHE A 54 -0.13 -14.61 -16.29
C PHE A 54 0.51 -15.84 -15.63
N LEU A 55 1.84 -15.92 -15.60
CA LEU A 55 2.56 -16.99 -14.93
C LEU A 55 2.30 -16.97 -13.41
N ALA A 56 2.33 -15.80 -12.78
CA ALA A 56 2.01 -15.64 -11.37
C ALA A 56 0.58 -16.08 -11.06
N MET A 57 -0.40 -15.71 -11.90
CA MET A 57 -1.78 -16.16 -11.79
C MET A 57 -1.88 -17.69 -11.90
N ALA A 58 -1.21 -18.30 -12.88
CA ALA A 58 -1.22 -19.75 -13.07
C ALA A 58 -0.62 -20.49 -11.86
N LEU A 59 0.48 -19.98 -11.31
CA LEU A 59 1.15 -20.53 -10.11
C LEU A 59 0.27 -20.43 -8.86
N ILE A 60 -0.43 -19.31 -8.69
CA ILE A 60 -1.26 -19.05 -7.50
C ILE A 60 -2.63 -19.73 -7.60
N ASN A 61 -3.15 -20.02 -8.81
CA ASN A 61 -4.49 -20.58 -9.03
C ASN A 61 -4.76 -21.87 -8.23
N ASN A 62 -3.81 -22.82 -8.23
CA ASN A 62 -3.99 -24.10 -7.54
C ASN A 62 -3.94 -23.99 -6.00
N PRO A 63 -2.94 -23.33 -5.38
CA PRO A 63 -2.94 -23.16 -3.93
C PRO A 63 -4.10 -22.29 -3.42
N LEU A 64 -4.54 -21.27 -4.18
CA LEU A 64 -5.64 -20.40 -3.76
C LEU A 64 -6.98 -21.14 -3.64
N LYS A 65 -7.23 -22.12 -4.51
CA LYS A 65 -8.44 -22.99 -4.46
C LYS A 65 -8.52 -23.85 -3.21
N LYS A 66 -7.39 -24.12 -2.56
CA LYS A 66 -7.32 -24.95 -1.35
C LYS A 66 -7.49 -24.14 -0.07
N LEU A 67 -7.52 -22.81 -0.13
CA LEU A 67 -7.77 -22.01 1.06
C LEU A 67 -9.22 -22.20 1.50
N PRO A 68 -9.47 -22.60 2.76
CA PRO A 68 -10.81 -22.55 3.31
C PRO A 68 -11.23 -21.08 3.34
N ILE A 69 -12.19 -20.72 2.49
CA ILE A 69 -12.80 -19.40 2.49
C ILE A 69 -13.63 -19.34 3.77
N ALA A 70 -13.01 -18.91 4.88
CA ALA A 70 -13.76 -18.45 6.03
C ALA A 70 -14.47 -17.18 5.59
N ALA A 71 -15.66 -17.34 5.00
CA ALA A 71 -16.57 -16.26 4.67
C ALA A 71 -17.08 -15.63 5.97
N LYS A 72 -16.19 -14.94 6.69
CA LYS A 72 -16.59 -13.99 7.70
C LYS A 72 -17.20 -12.83 6.95
N ASN A 73 -18.50 -12.62 7.16
CA ASN A 73 -19.18 -11.39 6.82
C ASN A 73 -18.52 -10.24 7.58
N HIS A 74 -17.46 -9.69 7.01
CA HIS A 74 -16.90 -8.44 7.47
C HIS A 74 -17.81 -7.34 6.94
N ARG A 75 -18.48 -6.63 7.83
CA ARG A 75 -19.18 -5.41 7.46
C ARG A 75 -18.09 -4.41 7.05
N ILE A 76 -18.12 -4.01 5.78
CA ILE A 76 -17.19 -3.00 5.26
C ILE A 76 -17.48 -1.71 6.03
N ASP A 77 -16.52 -1.25 6.82
CA ASP A 77 -16.65 0.02 7.52
C ASP A 77 -16.27 1.19 6.60
N GLY A 78 -17.16 1.49 5.66
CA GLY A 78 -16.95 2.57 4.69
C GLY A 78 -16.86 3.94 5.35
N LEU A 79 -17.60 4.16 6.44
CA LEU A 79 -17.59 5.45 7.15
C LEU A 79 -16.29 5.64 7.92
N GLY A 80 -15.77 4.61 8.59
CA GLY A 80 -14.49 4.68 9.28
C GLY A 80 -13.33 4.87 8.29
N ALA A 81 -13.37 4.16 7.17
CA ALA A 81 -12.42 4.35 6.08
C ALA A 81 -12.45 5.78 5.53
N ALA A 82 -13.64 6.36 5.30
CA ALA A 82 -13.78 7.73 4.83
C ALA A 82 -13.23 8.76 5.84
N LEU A 83 -13.55 8.61 7.13
CA LEU A 83 -13.02 9.48 8.18
C LEU A 83 -11.49 9.42 8.24
N LEU A 84 -10.91 8.22 8.18
CA LEU A 84 -9.47 8.03 8.23
C LEU A 84 -8.76 8.64 7.02
N VAL A 85 -9.33 8.49 5.83
CA VAL A 85 -8.81 9.11 4.60
C VAL A 85 -8.84 10.63 4.73
N VAL A 86 -9.98 11.21 5.11
CA VAL A 86 -10.12 12.68 5.25
C VAL A 86 -9.16 13.23 6.31
N ALA A 87 -9.08 12.61 7.48
CA ALA A 87 -8.19 13.04 8.55
C ALA A 87 -6.72 13.00 8.12
N THR A 88 -6.30 11.90 7.48
CA THR A 88 -4.92 11.72 7.01
C THR A 88 -4.58 12.70 5.89
N SER A 89 -5.48 12.91 4.93
CA SER A 89 -5.29 13.87 3.84
C SER A 89 -5.13 15.31 4.36
N LEU A 90 -5.96 15.74 5.32
CA LEU A 90 -5.85 17.07 5.93
C LEU A 90 -4.52 17.25 6.69
N LEU A 91 -4.09 16.23 7.42
CA LEU A 91 -2.80 16.26 8.12
C LEU A 91 -1.63 16.35 7.14
N LEU A 92 -1.64 15.52 6.09
CA LEU A 92 -0.60 15.54 5.06
C LEU A 92 -0.56 16.88 4.34
N LEU A 93 -1.73 17.49 4.07
CA LEU A 93 -1.80 18.81 3.45
C LEU A 93 -1.19 19.89 4.36
N ALA A 94 -1.53 19.87 5.66
CA ALA A 94 -0.95 20.79 6.64
C ALA A 94 0.59 20.65 6.73
N LEU A 95 1.10 19.42 6.72
CA LEU A 95 2.54 19.15 6.75
C LEU A 95 3.25 19.51 5.45
N ASN A 96 2.59 19.35 4.31
CA ASN A 96 3.15 19.66 3.00
C ASN A 96 3.24 21.18 2.77
N TRP A 97 2.19 21.91 3.15
CA TRP A 97 2.14 23.37 2.99
C TRP A 97 2.81 24.12 4.15
N GLY A 98 2.95 23.46 5.30
CA GLY A 98 3.67 23.91 6.49
C GLY A 98 5.11 24.30 6.20
N GLY A 99 5.40 25.61 6.22
CA GLY A 99 6.74 26.15 6.00
C GLY A 99 7.20 26.20 4.54
N SER A 100 6.39 25.71 3.60
CA SER A 100 6.67 25.84 2.16
C SER A 100 5.77 26.91 1.53
N ALA A 101 4.45 26.74 1.61
CA ALA A 101 3.48 27.66 1.00
C ALA A 101 2.89 28.65 2.02
N TYR A 102 2.72 28.22 3.28
CA TYR A 102 2.20 29.05 4.36
C TYR A 102 3.08 28.93 5.61
N PRO A 103 3.25 30.00 6.40
CA PRO A 103 3.92 29.93 7.69
C PRO A 103 3.20 28.95 8.63
N TRP A 104 3.93 28.21 9.45
CA TRP A 104 3.36 27.24 10.40
C TRP A 104 2.28 27.80 11.33
N LEU A 105 2.38 29.09 11.69
CA LEU A 105 1.40 29.80 12.52
C LEU A 105 0.26 30.46 11.73
N SER A 106 0.16 30.23 10.42
CA SER A 106 -0.96 30.73 9.61
C SER A 106 -2.29 30.09 10.04
N GLY A 107 -3.38 30.85 9.91
CA GLY A 107 -4.72 30.38 10.24
C GLY A 107 -5.15 29.19 9.39
N GLU A 108 -4.63 29.09 8.16
CA GLU A 108 -4.86 28.00 7.23
C GLU A 108 -4.28 26.68 7.74
N ILE A 109 -3.02 26.68 8.20
CA ILE A 109 -2.38 25.46 8.72
C ILE A 109 -2.98 25.06 10.06
N LEU A 110 -3.20 26.02 10.97
CA LEU A 110 -3.86 25.75 12.24
C LEU A 110 -5.29 25.20 12.04
N GLY A 111 -6.02 25.74 11.05
CA GLY A 111 -7.33 25.24 10.66
C GLY A 111 -7.28 23.81 10.11
N LEU A 112 -6.33 23.51 9.22
CA LEU A 112 -6.14 22.17 8.67
C LEU A 112 -5.77 21.14 9.75
N VAL A 113 -4.89 21.51 10.68
CA VAL A 113 -4.50 20.66 11.82
C VAL A 113 -5.68 20.44 12.77
N ALA A 114 -6.44 21.49 13.09
CA ALA A 114 -7.63 21.38 13.95
C ALA A 114 -8.70 20.48 13.31
N CYS A 115 -9.00 20.67 12.02
CA CYS A 115 -9.94 19.83 11.28
C CYS A 115 -9.48 18.37 11.25
N SER A 116 -8.20 18.12 10.96
CA SER A 116 -7.62 16.78 11.02
C SER A 116 -7.80 16.13 12.40
N ALA A 117 -7.50 16.87 13.48
CA ALA A 117 -7.65 16.37 14.84
C ALA A 117 -9.11 16.02 15.19
N VAL A 118 -10.07 16.82 14.71
CA VAL A 118 -11.50 16.55 14.88
C VAL A 118 -11.90 15.26 14.17
N PHE A 119 -11.49 15.05 12.91
CA PHE A 119 -11.80 13.81 12.19
C PHE A 119 -11.14 12.57 12.82
N TRP A 120 -9.92 12.71 13.34
CA TRP A 120 -9.26 11.66 14.12
C TRP A 120 -9.99 11.35 15.42
N ALA A 121 -10.49 12.35 16.14
CA ALA A 121 -11.28 12.16 17.35
C ALA A 121 -12.61 11.45 17.04
N PHE A 122 -13.31 11.86 15.97
CA PHE A 122 -14.53 11.17 15.52
C PHE A 122 -14.28 9.72 15.09
N PHE A 123 -13.13 9.45 14.48
CA PHE A 123 -12.73 8.08 14.14
C PHE A 123 -12.47 7.26 15.40
N ALA A 124 -11.78 7.82 16.40
CA ALA A 124 -11.44 7.13 17.65
C ALA A 124 -12.64 6.88 18.57
N LEU A 125 -13.67 7.74 18.51
CA LEU A 125 -14.91 7.59 19.28
C LEU A 125 -15.88 6.58 18.68
N ARG A 126 -15.61 6.07 17.48
CA ARG A 126 -16.49 5.16 16.73
C ARG A 126 -15.99 3.72 16.79
#